data_AF-A0A3D3FG94-F1
#
_entry.id   AF-A0A3D3FG94-F1
#
_cell.length_a   1.000
_cell.length_b   1.000
_cell.length_c   1.000
_cell.angle_alpha   90.00
_cell.angle_beta   90.00
_cell.angle_gamma   90.00
#
_symmetry.space_group_name_H-M   'P 1'
#
loop_
_entity.id
_entity.type
_entity.pdbx_description
1 polymer ?
#
loop_
_entity_poly.entity_id
_entity_poly.type
_entity_poly.pdbx_seq_one_letter_code
_entity_poly.pdbx_strand_id
1 'polypeptide(L)'
;ESLAFAKEMAFAKVHVFAYSRRPGTRAADFPGQITRAEKERRSHRMAATAQKTRTAFLQEQVGRTEPVLFERQKETGVYEGYTPNYTPVMVASGNIL
;
A
#
# COMPACT_ATOMS: atom_id res chain seq x y z
N GLU A 1 15.55 -8.33 9.93
CA GLU A 1 14.52 -7.94 10.92
C GLU A 1 13.33 -7.24 10.27
N SER A 2 13.41 -5.98 9.82
CA SER A 2 12.21 -5.24 9.34
C SER A 2 11.41 -5.94 8.24
N LEU A 3 12.08 -6.58 7.27
CA LEU A 3 11.40 -7.34 6.22
C LEU A 3 10.65 -8.57 6.76
N ALA A 4 11.21 -9.23 7.79
CA ALA A 4 10.55 -10.36 8.43
C ALA A 4 9.34 -9.89 9.23
N PHE A 5 9.50 -8.81 10.00
CA PHE A 5 8.39 -8.17 10.72
C PHE A 5 7.24 -7.78 9.78
N ALA A 6 7.54 -7.14 8.65
CA ALA A 6 6.52 -6.76 7.68
C ALA A 6 5.79 -7.96 7.05
N LYS A 7 6.48 -9.10 6.90
CA LYS A 7 5.84 -10.36 6.45
C LYS A 7 4.93 -10.93 7.53
N GLU A 8 5.41 -10.97 8.76
CA GLU A 8 4.70 -11.54 9.91
C GLU A 8 3.41 -10.78 10.20
N MET A 9 3.46 -9.45 10.19
CA MET A 9 2.29 -8.60 10.47
C MET A 9 1.28 -8.55 9.32
N ALA A 10 1.66 -8.96 8.11
CA ALA A 10 0.79 -9.05 6.94
C ALA A 10 -0.10 -7.80 6.70
N PHE A 11 0.47 -6.60 6.80
CA PHE A 11 -0.27 -5.35 6.66
C PHE A 11 -1.06 -5.27 5.33
N ALA A 12 -2.30 -4.77 5.40
CA ALA A 12 -3.18 -4.54 4.25
C ALA A 12 -2.64 -3.48 3.28
N LYS A 13 -1.89 -2.49 3.78
CA LYS A 13 -1.26 -1.44 2.98
C LYS A 13 0.00 -0.92 3.67
N VAL A 14 1.09 -0.74 2.90
CA VAL A 14 2.35 -0.19 3.39
C VAL A 14 2.88 0.80 2.36
N HIS A 15 3.38 1.94 2.83
CA HIS A 15 4.15 2.87 2.02
C HIS A 15 5.64 2.71 2.35
N VAL A 16 6.46 2.46 1.33
CA VAL A 16 7.90 2.22 1.49
C VAL A 16 8.67 3.33 0.81
N PHE A 17 9.53 4.01 1.56
CA PHE A 17 10.41 5.06 1.03
C PHE A 17 11.86 4.77 1.42
N ALA A 18 12.77 4.89 0.45
CA ALA A 18 14.19 4.86 0.74
C ALA A 18 14.59 6.17 1.45
N TYR A 19 15.45 6.06 2.48
CA TYR A 19 15.96 7.25 3.15
C TYR A 19 16.69 8.16 2.16
N SER A 20 16.28 9.43 2.13
CA SER A 20 16.94 10.50 1.39
C SER A 20 17.68 11.40 2.38
N ARG A 21 19.00 11.51 2.22
CA ARG A 21 19.83 12.35 3.09
C ARG A 21 19.45 13.81 2.87
N ARG A 22 19.16 14.53 3.94
CA ARG A 22 18.82 15.96 3.92
C ARG A 22 19.83 16.73 4.77
N PRO A 23 20.60 17.67 4.18
CA PRO A 23 21.53 18.51 4.94
C PRO A 23 20.85 19.16 6.14
N GLY A 24 21.58 19.27 7.26
CA GLY A 24 21.06 19.86 8.51
C GLY A 24 20.21 18.92 9.37
N THR A 25 19.95 17.68 8.94
CA THR A 25 19.32 16.66 9.78
C THR A 25 20.37 15.81 10.51
N ARG A 26 20.10 15.44 11.77
CA ARG A 26 20.99 14.56 12.55
C ARG A 26 21.30 13.22 11.84
N ALA A 27 20.32 12.68 11.11
CA ALA A 27 20.49 11.44 10.36
C ALA A 27 21.43 11.58 9.14
N ALA A 28 21.69 12.81 8.67
CA ALA A 28 22.63 13.06 7.58
C ALA A 28 24.09 12.85 8.02
N ASP A 29 24.37 13.04 9.31
CA ASP A 29 25.71 12.98 9.91
C ASP A 29 26.02 11.61 10.53
N PHE A 30 25.04 10.71 10.59
CA PHE A 30 25.24 9.37 11.14
C PHE A 30 26.26 8.58 10.31
N PRO A 31 27.22 7.88 10.96
CA PRO A 31 28.16 7.01 10.26
C PRO A 31 27.44 5.80 9.66
N GLY A 32 28.12 5.08 8.75
CA GLY A 32 27.58 3.85 8.17
C GLY A 32 26.48 4.06 7.12
N GLN A 33 26.42 5.24 6.49
CA GLN A 33 25.53 5.50 5.37
C GLN A 33 25.79 4.50 4.23
N ILE A 34 24.72 3.88 3.74
CA ILE A 34 24.78 2.94 2.62
C ILE A 34 24.56 3.65 1.28
N THR A 35 25.01 3.01 0.20
CA THR A 35 24.87 3.52 -1.16
C THR A 35 23.39 3.68 -1.55
N ARG A 36 23.13 4.57 -2.51
CA ARG A 36 21.79 4.74 -3.08
C ARG A 36 21.22 3.41 -3.63
N ALA A 37 22.03 2.68 -4.39
CA ALA A 37 21.65 1.40 -4.97
C ALA A 37 21.24 0.37 -3.90
N GLU A 38 21.94 0.30 -2.77
CA GLU A 38 21.58 -0.62 -1.69
C GLU A 38 20.27 -0.21 -1.00
N LYS A 39 20.02 1.09 -0.82
CA LYS A 39 18.73 1.60 -0.31
C LYS A 39 17.58 1.26 -1.25
N GLU A 40 17.75 1.47 -2.55
CA GLU A 40 16.76 1.15 -3.58
C GLU A 40 16.46 -0.36 -3.60
N ARG A 41 17.51 -1.19 -3.60
CA ARG A 41 17.36 -2.66 -3.54
C ARG A 41 16.55 -3.11 -2.31
N ARG A 42 16.82 -2.53 -1.14
CA ARG A 42 16.06 -2.82 0.10
C ARG A 42 14.61 -2.35 0.00
N SER A 43 14.39 -1.13 -0.50
CA SER A 43 13.06 -0.55 -0.71
C SER A 43 12.21 -1.44 -1.64
N HIS A 44 12.77 -1.87 -2.77
CA HIS A 44 12.08 -2.77 -3.71
C HIS A 44 11.70 -4.11 -3.08
N ARG A 45 12.60 -4.71 -2.27
CA ARG A 45 12.28 -5.97 -1.56
C ARG A 45 11.13 -5.80 -0.57
N MET A 46 11.10 -4.68 0.16
CA MET A 46 10.03 -4.37 1.09
C MET A 46 8.71 -4.08 0.35
N ALA A 47 8.75 -3.28 -0.72
CA ALA A 47 7.59 -2.98 -1.54
C ALA A 47 6.98 -4.25 -2.18
N ALA A 48 7.82 -5.14 -2.69
CA ALA A 48 7.38 -6.43 -3.23
C ALA A 48 6.72 -7.32 -2.16
N THR A 49 7.23 -7.27 -0.92
CA THR A 49 6.64 -7.99 0.21
C THR A 49 5.29 -7.39 0.60
N ALA A 50 5.21 -6.07 0.73
CA ALA A 50 3.97 -5.36 1.01
C ALA A 50 2.89 -5.61 -0.06
N GLN A 51 3.30 -5.70 -1.34
CA GLN A 51 2.38 -6.04 -2.42
C GLN A 51 1.82 -7.45 -2.26
N LYS A 52 2.64 -8.43 -1.84
CA LYS A 52 2.18 -9.79 -1.57
C LYS A 52 1.18 -9.85 -0.42
N THR A 53 1.46 -9.19 0.70
CA THR A 53 0.56 -9.16 1.86
C THR A 53 -0.73 -8.42 1.53
N ARG A 54 -0.66 -7.32 0.77
CA ARG A 54 -1.85 -6.62 0.26
C ARG A 54 -2.71 -7.52 -0.63
N THR A 55 -2.10 -8.27 -1.56
CA THR A 55 -2.85 -9.21 -2.40
C THR A 55 -3.53 -10.28 -1.55
N ALA A 56 -2.83 -10.86 -0.57
CA ALA A 56 -3.43 -11.84 0.35
C ALA A 56 -4.63 -11.27 1.11
N PHE A 57 -4.47 -10.09 1.73
CA PHE A 57 -5.55 -9.37 2.38
C PHE A 57 -6.76 -9.17 1.46
N LEU A 58 -6.56 -8.67 0.23
CA LEU A 58 -7.66 -8.45 -0.71
C LEU A 58 -8.37 -9.74 -1.11
N GLN A 59 -7.66 -10.87 -1.19
CA GLN A 59 -8.28 -12.17 -1.47
C GLN A 59 -9.19 -12.61 -0.32
N GLU A 60 -8.81 -12.34 0.93
CA GLU A 60 -9.66 -12.65 2.09
C GLU A 60 -10.96 -11.82 2.12
N GLN A 61 -11.00 -10.69 1.41
CA GLN A 61 -12.20 -9.86 1.28
C GLN A 61 -13.20 -10.39 0.24
N VAL A 62 -12.77 -11.27 -0.68
CA VAL A 62 -13.64 -11.82 -1.73
C VAL A 62 -14.78 -12.65 -1.10
N GLY A 63 -16.00 -12.45 -1.60
CA GLY A 63 -17.20 -13.15 -1.13
C GLY A 63 -17.81 -12.57 0.15
N ARG A 64 -17.19 -11.54 0.76
CA ARG A 64 -17.80 -10.82 1.89
C ARG A 64 -18.82 -9.79 1.42
N THR A 65 -19.87 -9.62 2.22
CA THR A 65 -20.81 -8.51 2.08
C THR A 65 -20.46 -7.42 3.08
N GLU A 66 -20.14 -6.23 2.58
CA GLU A 66 -19.69 -5.09 3.38
C GLU A 66 -20.43 -3.83 2.90
N PRO A 67 -20.73 -2.87 3.78
CA PRO A 67 -21.18 -1.55 3.34
C PRO A 67 -20.05 -0.84 2.57
N VAL A 68 -20.40 -0.05 1.58
CA VAL A 68 -19.45 0.72 0.76
C VAL A 68 -19.86 2.18 0.77
N LEU A 69 -18.93 3.05 1.14
CA LEU A 69 -19.06 4.48 0.91
C LEU A 69 -18.48 4.81 -0.46
N PHE A 70 -19.34 5.17 -1.42
CA PHE A 70 -18.92 5.64 -2.74
C PHE A 70 -18.62 7.13 -2.68
N GLU A 71 -17.41 7.51 -3.11
CA GLU A 71 -16.90 8.88 -2.94
C GLU A 71 -16.77 9.62 -4.28
N ARG A 72 -16.52 8.90 -5.37
CA ARG A 72 -16.42 9.54 -6.71
C ARG A 72 -16.82 8.60 -7.83
N GLN A 73 -17.29 9.21 -8.92
CA GLN A 73 -17.40 8.55 -10.21
C GLN A 73 -16.04 8.59 -10.90
N LYS A 74 -15.47 7.41 -11.17
CA LYS A 74 -14.14 7.29 -11.79
C LYS A 74 -14.24 7.38 -13.32
N GLU A 75 -15.27 6.74 -13.87
CA GLU A 75 -15.60 6.73 -15.30
C GLU A 75 -17.13 6.78 -15.43
N THR A 76 -17.66 7.08 -16.62
CA THR A 76 -19.11 7.10 -16.84
C THR A 76 -19.73 5.76 -16.43
N GLY A 77 -20.67 5.81 -15.49
CA GLY A 77 -21.30 4.62 -14.91
C GLY A 77 -20.42 3.78 -13.97
N VAL A 78 -19.18 4.16 -13.65
CA VAL A 78 -18.31 3.42 -12.71
C VAL A 78 -18.01 4.27 -11.48
N TYR A 79 -18.38 3.76 -10.32
CA TYR A 79 -18.17 4.41 -9.03
C TYR A 79 -17.07 3.72 -8.24
N GLU A 80 -16.24 4.50 -7.57
CA GLU A 80 -15.27 4.00 -6.62
C GLU A 80 -15.59 4.46 -5.20
N GLY A 81 -15.19 3.63 -4.25
CA GLY A 81 -15.45 3.83 -2.84
C GLY A 81 -14.60 2.91 -1.97
N TYR A 82 -14.91 2.92 -0.68
CA TYR A 82 -14.21 2.12 0.31
C TYR A 82 -15.19 1.46 1.27
N THR A 83 -14.84 0.25 1.71
CA THR A 83 -15.47 -0.41 2.86
C THR A 83 -14.95 0.20 4.18
N PRO A 84 -15.54 -0.11 5.36
CA PRO A 84 -15.08 0.41 6.64
C PRO A 84 -13.61 0.11 6.96
N ASN A 85 -13.07 -1.01 6.46
CA ASN A 85 -11.66 -1.37 6.60
C ASN A 85 -10.77 -0.80 5.48
N TYR A 86 -11.23 0.21 4.74
CA TYR A 86 -10.53 0.86 3.64
C TYR A 86 -10.16 -0.08 2.47
N THR A 87 -10.92 -1.16 2.26
CA THR A 87 -10.79 -1.96 1.05
C THR A 87 -11.36 -1.16 -0.12
N PRO A 88 -10.58 -0.89 -1.19
CA PRO A 88 -11.08 -0.15 -2.34
C PRO A 88 -12.06 -1.01 -3.13
N VAL A 89 -13.19 -0.43 -3.50
CA VAL A 89 -14.24 -1.05 -4.30
C VAL A 89 -14.48 -0.21 -5.55
N MET A 90 -14.66 -0.87 -6.69
CA MET A 90 -15.19 -0.26 -7.91
C MET A 90 -16.42 -1.05 -8.35
N VAL A 91 -17.50 -0.35 -8.69
CA VAL A 91 -18.73 -0.97 -9.15
C VAL A 91 -19.27 -0.23 -10.38
N ALA A 92 -19.73 -0.98 -11.38
CA ALA A 92 -20.53 -0.42 -12.46
C ALA A 92 -21.96 -0.21 -11.97
N SER A 93 -22.52 0.97 -12.18
CA SER A 93 -23.93 1.27 -11.95
C SER A 93 -24.76 0.51 -13.00
N GLY A 94 -25.70 -0.30 -12.51
CA GLY A 94 -26.49 -1.20 -13.35
C GLY A 94 -27.61 -0.55 -14.17
N ASN A 95 -27.73 0.78 -14.21
CA ASN A 95 -28.75 1.48 -15.01
C ASN A 95 -28.13 2.71 -15.69
N ILE A 96 -27.87 2.60 -16.99
CA ILE A 96 -27.82 3.73 -17.90
C ILE A 96 -29.19 3.73 -18.57
N LEU A 97 -30.08 4.62 -18.14
CA LEU A 97 -31.22 5.03 -18.96
C LEU A 97 -30.72 5.73 -20.22
#